data_AF-A0A396CKT5-F1
#
_entry.id   AF-A0A396CKT5-F1
#
_cell.length_a   1.000
_cell.length_b   1.000
_cell.length_c   1.000
_cell.angle_alpha   90.00
_cell.angle_beta   90.00
_cell.angle_gamma   90.00
#
_symmetry.space_group_name_H-M   'P 1'
#
loop_
_entity.id
_entity.type
_entity.pdbx_description
1 polymer ?
#
loop_
_entity_poly.entity_id
_entity_poly.type
_entity_poly.pdbx_seq_one_letter_code
_entity_poly.pdbx_strand_id
1 'polypeptide(L)'
;MDVPTYWDGGSHESVCDPSRPAWSSYYSLGSTGHDFTFDFTASGTYRIYFYFMDNDRNDPQNDKGIYYLRTTAEVTVNDAVRPSVTQIVNDAVAQCRQETNGSEYDMALWLHDWTLDQLEYDHSLNWCSAESGLTRHQGTCESYQRIYSKLLDAAGIANGRITGNGHTWNAVKIDGKWCQMDPTWDDTSDNWYGDLDQRHLYFGLTDELMAIAHSDHTANYQKNDYAYRSTDLSNNYFARNGKADEWAEKYAERIQQHLDAKEESFSIDADNQSIPPSISGIQNGIVAYAISLKGWKTGSAKVELTAESNVSKESNSKWSAKYELNAEYKTAALGRMIDDGPYRLATALDDRMAVS
;
A
#
# COMPACT_ATOMS: atom_id res chain seq x y z
N MET A 1 22.14 15.25 23.50
CA MET A 1 22.76 14.33 22.52
C MET A 1 21.91 14.36 21.27
N ASP A 2 22.35 13.87 20.11
CA ASP A 2 21.38 13.51 19.05
C ASP A 2 21.11 12.00 19.09
N VAL A 3 20.08 11.58 18.36
CA VAL A 3 19.80 10.17 18.12
C VAL A 3 21.02 9.48 17.50
N PRO A 4 21.40 8.29 17.97
CA PRO A 4 22.39 7.46 17.31
C PRO A 4 21.98 7.09 15.89
N THR A 5 22.93 7.10 14.97
CA THR A 5 22.72 6.59 13.60
C THR A 5 23.43 5.27 13.41
N TYR A 6 22.79 4.34 12.72
CA TYR A 6 23.33 3.03 12.34
C TYR A 6 23.72 3.02 10.85
N TRP A 7 24.81 2.31 10.53
CA TRP A 7 25.29 2.07 9.17
C TRP A 7 25.96 0.72 9.03
N ASP A 8 25.70 0.00 7.95
CA ASP A 8 26.31 -1.32 7.65
C ASP A 8 26.74 -1.47 6.17
N GLY A 9 26.84 -0.35 5.45
CA GLY A 9 27.14 -0.33 4.02
C GLY A 9 25.90 -0.30 3.12
N GLY A 10 24.79 -0.92 3.53
CA GLY A 10 23.52 -0.94 2.79
C GLY A 10 22.38 -0.16 3.47
N SER A 11 22.52 0.15 4.76
CA SER A 11 21.61 1.01 5.53
C SER A 11 22.32 2.25 6.06
N HIS A 12 21.62 3.38 6.12
CA HIS A 12 22.02 4.55 6.90
C HIS A 12 20.76 5.20 7.48
N GLU A 13 20.57 5.11 8.79
CA GLU A 13 19.34 5.56 9.44
C GLU A 13 19.54 5.91 10.90
N SER A 14 18.67 6.78 11.44
CA SER A 14 18.55 6.98 12.88
C SER A 14 17.99 5.71 13.52
N VAL A 15 18.58 5.24 14.62
CA VAL A 15 18.12 4.03 15.33
C VAL A 15 16.76 4.26 16.01
N CYS A 16 16.48 5.50 16.40
CA CYS A 16 15.25 5.90 17.08
C CYS A 16 14.61 7.13 16.42
N ASP A 17 13.39 7.47 16.84
CA ASP A 17 12.72 8.69 16.42
C ASP A 17 13.38 9.93 17.05
N PRO A 18 13.91 10.88 16.25
CA PRO A 18 14.59 12.08 16.74
C PRO A 18 13.68 13.12 17.38
N SER A 19 12.36 13.00 17.22
CA SER A 19 11.41 13.88 17.88
C SER A 19 11.21 13.54 19.37
N ARG A 20 11.71 12.39 19.84
CA ARG A 20 11.46 11.91 21.20
C ARG A 20 12.24 12.73 22.24
N PRO A 21 11.61 13.08 23.38
CA PRO A 21 12.26 13.87 24.43
C PRO A 21 13.56 13.28 24.98
N ALA A 22 13.70 11.94 24.92
CA ALA A 22 14.90 11.24 25.36
C ALA A 22 16.16 11.73 24.64
N TRP A 23 16.04 12.15 23.38
CA TRP A 23 17.16 12.64 22.57
C TRP A 23 17.30 14.15 22.62
N SER A 24 16.22 14.90 22.89
CA SER A 24 16.26 16.37 23.02
C SER A 24 16.54 16.89 24.43
N SER A 25 16.85 16.01 25.39
CA SER A 25 17.06 16.37 26.80
C SER A 25 18.51 16.79 27.10
N TYR A 26 18.65 17.71 28.06
CA TYR A 26 19.94 18.17 28.58
C TYR A 26 20.24 17.53 29.92
N TYR A 27 21.49 17.14 30.13
CA TYR A 27 21.99 16.68 31.41
C TYR A 27 22.91 17.74 32.01
N SER A 28 22.63 18.17 33.25
CA SER A 28 23.58 19.01 34.00
C SER A 28 24.73 18.15 34.47
N LEU A 29 25.91 18.41 33.91
CA LEU A 29 27.13 17.72 34.27
C LEU A 29 27.69 18.34 35.56
N GLY A 30 27.59 17.61 36.67
CA GLY A 30 28.32 17.94 37.90
C GLY A 30 29.81 17.63 37.76
N SER A 31 30.55 17.69 38.88
CA SER A 31 31.99 17.39 38.89
C SER A 31 32.34 15.92 38.58
N THR A 32 31.36 15.03 38.58
CA THR A 32 31.51 13.59 38.36
C THR A 32 31.20 13.15 36.93
N GLY A 33 30.75 14.05 36.04
CA GLY A 33 30.30 13.70 34.70
C GLY A 33 28.93 13.01 34.67
N HIS A 34 28.60 12.39 33.53
CA HIS A 34 27.37 11.63 33.30
C HIS A 34 27.66 10.43 32.42
N ASP A 35 27.18 9.25 32.83
CA ASP A 35 27.36 8.01 32.09
C ASP A 35 26.19 7.76 31.14
N PHE A 36 26.51 7.45 29.89
CA PHE A 36 25.53 7.05 28.89
C PHE A 36 25.66 5.56 28.60
N THR A 37 24.54 4.84 28.61
CA THR A 37 24.49 3.41 28.28
C THR A 37 23.75 3.21 26.97
N PHE A 38 24.34 2.40 26.08
CA PHE A 38 23.76 2.05 24.78
C PHE A 38 23.76 0.51 24.64
N ASP A 39 22.69 -0.04 24.08
CA ASP A 39 22.59 -1.44 23.70
C ASP A 39 22.50 -1.54 22.18
N PHE A 40 23.56 -2.04 21.54
CA PHE A 40 23.65 -2.15 20.09
C PHE A 40 23.23 -3.55 19.63
N THR A 41 22.18 -3.67 18.83
CA THR A 41 21.54 -4.96 18.53
C THR A 41 21.84 -5.53 17.15
N ALA A 42 22.60 -4.83 16.32
CA ALA A 42 23.05 -5.30 15.01
C ALA A 42 24.56 -5.10 14.83
N SER A 43 25.17 -5.95 14.01
CA SER A 43 26.51 -5.70 13.48
C SER A 43 26.48 -4.52 12.52
N GLY A 44 27.51 -3.67 12.58
CA GLY A 44 27.59 -2.43 11.84
C GLY A 44 28.23 -1.32 12.68
N THR A 45 28.16 -0.10 12.17
CA THR A 45 28.74 1.09 12.78
C THR A 45 27.64 1.99 13.33
N TYR A 46 27.71 2.27 14.62
CA TYR A 46 26.86 3.24 15.30
C TYR A 46 27.64 4.53 15.52
N ARG A 47 27.02 5.67 15.19
CA ARG A 47 27.54 7.00 15.51
C ARG A 47 26.66 7.66 16.53
N ILE A 48 27.26 8.10 17.63
CA ILE A 48 26.59 8.79 18.73
C ILE A 48 27.12 10.22 18.79
N TYR A 49 26.20 11.18 18.80
CA TYR A 49 26.54 12.60 18.78
C TYR A 49 26.31 13.23 20.15
N PHE A 50 27.38 13.80 20.71
CA PHE A 50 27.34 14.53 21.97
C PHE A 50 27.51 16.02 21.71
N TYR A 51 26.72 16.81 22.44
CA TYR A 51 26.80 18.27 22.45
C TYR A 51 27.14 18.69 23.87
N PHE A 52 28.28 19.34 24.01
CA PHE A 52 28.70 19.97 25.25
C PHE A 52 28.49 21.46 25.11
N MET A 53 27.67 22.06 25.96
CA MET A 53 27.29 23.46 25.89
C MET A 53 27.33 24.10 27.27
N ASP A 54 27.74 25.36 27.30
CA ASP A 54 27.50 26.22 28.45
C ASP A 54 26.06 26.76 28.35
N ASN A 55 25.25 26.52 29.39
CA ASN A 55 23.84 26.91 29.43
C ASN A 55 23.56 28.00 30.47
N ASP A 56 24.60 28.66 31.03
CA ASP A 56 24.40 29.80 31.91
C ASP A 56 24.02 31.06 31.12
N ARG A 57 22.71 31.27 30.97
CA ARG A 57 22.15 32.43 30.24
C ARG A 57 22.45 33.79 30.91
N ASN A 58 23.02 33.80 32.11
CA ASN A 58 23.37 35.01 32.85
C ASN A 58 24.87 35.29 32.85
N ASP A 59 25.70 34.44 32.23
CA ASP A 59 27.13 34.74 32.05
C ASP A 59 27.30 35.85 31.00
N PRO A 60 27.97 36.98 31.33
CA PRO A 60 28.24 38.06 30.37
C PRO A 60 29.00 37.63 29.10
N GLN A 61 29.68 36.47 29.09
CA GLN A 61 30.28 35.89 27.89
C GLN A 61 29.26 35.23 26.95
N ASN A 62 28.10 34.82 27.47
CA ASN A 62 27.03 34.17 26.70
C ASN A 62 26.11 35.15 25.96
N ASP A 63 26.33 36.47 26.11
CA ASP A 63 25.72 37.54 25.31
C ASP A 63 26.13 37.53 23.81
N LYS A 64 26.99 36.60 23.39
CA LYS A 64 27.52 36.46 22.01
C LYS A 64 27.11 35.18 21.27
N GLY A 65 26.11 34.46 21.79
CA GLY A 65 25.57 33.22 21.19
C GLY A 65 25.98 31.95 21.94
N ILE A 66 25.17 30.89 21.81
CA ILE A 66 25.43 29.60 22.43
C ILE A 66 26.57 28.90 21.70
N TYR A 67 27.73 28.80 22.32
CA TYR A 67 28.84 27.98 21.83
C TYR A 67 28.66 26.55 22.34
N TYR A 68 28.58 25.60 21.42
CA TYR A 68 28.61 24.18 21.75
C TYR A 68 29.78 23.49 21.06
N LEU A 69 30.39 22.54 21.76
CA LEU A 69 31.30 21.57 21.18
C LEU A 69 30.48 20.33 20.79
N ARG A 70 30.49 19.99 19.50
CA ARG A 70 29.98 18.70 19.04
C ARG A 70 31.13 17.70 18.98
N THR A 71 30.95 16.54 19.60
CA THR A 71 31.83 15.38 19.42
C THR A 71 31.03 14.16 19.00
N THR A 72 31.67 13.25 18.26
CA THR A 72 31.04 12.03 17.77
C THR A 72 31.84 10.84 18.27
N ALA A 73 31.16 9.89 18.92
CA ALA A 73 31.71 8.57 19.18
C ALA A 73 31.24 7.62 18.09
N GLU A 74 32.16 6.83 17.55
CA GLU A 74 31.85 5.78 16.58
C GLU A 74 32.15 4.42 17.21
N VAL A 75 31.18 3.51 17.16
CA VAL A 75 31.28 2.15 17.69
C VAL A 75 30.99 1.18 16.56
N THR A 76 31.91 0.26 16.32
CA THR A 76 31.69 -0.83 15.35
C THR A 76 31.43 -2.12 16.11
N VAL A 77 30.29 -2.74 15.80
CA VAL A 77 29.87 -4.04 16.32
C VAL A 77 30.09 -5.08 15.23
N ASN A 78 30.78 -6.17 15.57
CA ASN A 78 30.96 -7.33 14.70
C ASN A 78 30.66 -8.58 15.53
N ASP A 79 29.40 -9.00 15.50
CA ASP A 79 28.85 -10.11 16.28
C ASP A 79 28.00 -10.99 15.35
N ALA A 80 28.45 -12.22 15.11
CA ALA A 80 27.74 -13.16 14.25
C ALA A 80 26.35 -13.55 14.80
N VAL A 81 26.10 -13.40 16.10
CA VAL A 81 24.78 -13.63 16.72
C VAL A 81 23.83 -12.45 16.47
N ARG A 82 24.37 -11.27 16.15
CA ARG A 82 23.64 -10.04 15.85
C ARG A 82 23.99 -9.60 14.41
N PRO A 83 23.44 -10.26 13.38
CA PRO A 83 23.76 -9.92 11.99
C PRO A 83 23.41 -8.46 11.67
N SER A 84 24.07 -7.89 10.65
CA SER A 84 23.71 -6.57 10.13
C SER A 84 22.36 -6.59 9.42
N VAL A 85 21.68 -5.45 9.34
CA VAL A 85 20.40 -5.31 8.61
C VAL A 85 20.51 -5.80 7.17
N THR A 86 21.59 -5.44 6.47
CA THR A 86 21.85 -5.86 5.08
C THR A 86 21.97 -7.38 4.96
N GLN A 87 22.59 -8.04 5.94
CA GLN A 87 22.70 -9.49 5.96
C GLN A 87 21.32 -10.14 6.16
N ILE A 88 20.55 -9.67 7.15
CA ILE A 88 19.18 -10.17 7.42
C ILE A 88 18.30 -10.04 6.16
N VAL A 89 18.33 -8.87 5.50
CA VAL A 89 17.57 -8.60 4.26
C VAL A 89 17.99 -9.55 3.14
N ASN A 90 19.29 -9.73 2.91
CA ASN A 90 19.79 -10.62 1.85
C ASN A 90 19.43 -12.08 2.11
N ASP A 91 19.48 -12.53 3.37
CA ASP A 91 19.11 -13.88 3.75
C ASP A 91 17.61 -14.12 3.55
N ALA A 92 16.76 -13.16 3.95
CA ALA A 92 15.32 -13.22 3.72
C ALA A 92 14.98 -13.27 2.22
N VAL A 93 15.62 -12.44 1.39
CA VAL A 93 15.42 -12.48 -0.08
C VAL A 93 15.94 -13.79 -0.69
N ALA A 94 17.04 -14.35 -0.19
CA ALA A 94 17.55 -15.64 -0.63
C ALA A 94 16.59 -16.78 -0.28
N GLN A 95 15.94 -16.73 0.88
CA GLN A 95 14.88 -17.66 1.28
C GLN A 95 13.62 -17.48 0.43
N CYS A 96 13.16 -16.25 0.24
CA CYS A 96 12.04 -15.91 -0.64
C CYS A 96 12.18 -16.52 -2.04
N ARG A 97 13.37 -16.42 -2.64
CA ARG A 97 13.67 -17.00 -3.96
C ARG A 97 13.63 -18.53 -4.00
N GLN A 98 13.79 -19.21 -2.86
CA GLN A 98 13.69 -20.67 -2.75
C GLN A 98 12.25 -21.13 -2.55
N GLU A 99 11.43 -20.31 -1.86
CA GLU A 99 10.06 -20.66 -1.47
C GLU A 99 8.99 -20.17 -2.46
N THR A 100 9.36 -19.29 -3.40
CA THR A 100 8.47 -18.76 -4.43
C THR A 100 8.90 -19.21 -5.83
N ASN A 101 8.04 -19.01 -6.83
CA ASN A 101 8.38 -19.27 -8.24
C ASN A 101 9.22 -18.16 -8.88
N GLY A 102 9.60 -17.12 -8.10
CA GLY A 102 10.38 -15.98 -8.57
C GLY A 102 9.58 -14.90 -9.31
N SER A 103 8.25 -14.99 -9.37
CA SER A 103 7.41 -13.90 -9.89
C SER A 103 7.47 -12.68 -8.97
N GLU A 104 7.36 -11.47 -9.52
CA GLU A 104 7.36 -10.23 -8.72
C GLU A 104 6.22 -10.25 -7.68
N TYR A 105 5.05 -10.78 -8.06
CA TYR A 105 3.90 -10.89 -7.18
C TYR A 105 4.15 -11.82 -5.99
N ASP A 106 4.56 -13.06 -6.25
CA ASP A 106 4.74 -14.06 -5.19
C ASP A 106 5.90 -13.68 -4.26
N MET A 107 6.95 -13.07 -4.80
CA MET A 107 8.05 -12.54 -4.01
C MET A 107 7.62 -11.35 -3.15
N ALA A 108 6.88 -10.38 -3.71
CA ALA A 108 6.38 -9.23 -2.95
C ALA A 108 5.46 -9.67 -1.80
N LEU A 109 4.54 -10.61 -2.06
CA LEU A 109 3.65 -11.16 -1.04
C LEU A 109 4.44 -11.89 0.06
N TRP A 110 5.38 -12.77 -0.30
CA TRP A 110 6.20 -13.47 0.68
C TRP A 110 7.02 -12.51 1.56
N LEU A 111 7.62 -11.48 0.96
CA LEU A 111 8.43 -10.49 1.69
C LEU A 111 7.58 -9.56 2.55
N HIS A 112 6.35 -9.29 2.13
CA HIS A 112 5.35 -8.60 2.93
C HIS A 112 5.05 -9.40 4.19
N ASP A 113 4.65 -10.66 4.04
CA ASP A 113 4.27 -11.53 5.17
C ASP A 113 5.45 -11.74 6.12
N TRP A 114 6.64 -11.97 5.55
CA TRP A 114 7.87 -12.07 6.31
C TRP A 114 8.14 -10.80 7.13
N THR A 115 7.90 -9.61 6.57
CA THR A 115 8.05 -8.33 7.28
C THR A 115 7.13 -8.28 8.48
N LEU A 116 5.85 -8.62 8.31
CA LEU A 116 4.87 -8.63 9.39
C LEU A 116 5.19 -9.66 10.49
N ASP A 117 5.96 -10.69 10.18
CA ASP A 117 6.41 -11.68 11.18
C ASP A 117 7.66 -11.21 11.95
N GLN A 118 8.33 -10.14 11.52
CA GLN A 118 9.58 -9.68 12.14
C GLN A 118 9.38 -8.67 13.27
N LEU A 119 8.29 -7.91 13.26
CA LEU A 119 8.13 -6.80 14.21
C LEU A 119 6.66 -6.55 14.53
N GLU A 120 6.46 -5.95 15.69
CA GLU A 120 5.17 -5.46 16.16
C GLU A 120 5.19 -3.93 16.25
N TYR A 121 4.02 -3.31 16.13
CA TYR A 121 3.92 -1.86 16.15
C TYR A 121 4.36 -1.27 17.50
N ASP A 122 5.37 -0.39 17.46
CA ASP A 122 5.84 0.29 18.67
C ASP A 122 4.90 1.45 19.05
N HIS A 123 3.98 1.17 19.97
CA HIS A 123 3.06 2.18 20.51
C HIS A 123 3.73 3.25 21.39
N SER A 124 4.98 3.03 21.82
CA SER A 124 5.77 4.08 22.47
C SER A 124 6.37 5.07 21.46
N LEU A 125 6.31 4.71 20.17
CA LEU A 125 6.76 5.47 19.01
C LEU A 125 8.25 5.85 19.06
N ASN A 126 9.06 5.06 19.74
CA ASN A 126 10.49 5.31 19.92
C ASN A 126 11.33 4.73 18.77
N TRP A 127 10.90 3.62 18.18
CA TRP A 127 11.66 2.86 17.20
C TRP A 127 11.13 3.12 15.77
N CYS A 128 12.01 3.54 14.86
CA CYS A 128 11.61 3.97 13.51
C CYS A 128 12.61 3.55 12.42
N SER A 129 13.38 2.49 12.64
CA SER A 129 14.45 2.06 11.75
C SER A 129 14.30 0.59 11.35
N ALA A 130 14.90 0.21 10.22
CA ALA A 130 14.96 -1.20 9.86
C ALA A 130 15.81 -1.99 10.88
N GLU A 131 16.87 -1.37 11.42
CA GLU A 131 17.64 -1.95 12.52
C GLU A 131 16.78 -2.30 13.72
N SER A 132 15.98 -1.34 14.22
CA SER A 132 15.16 -1.56 15.41
C SER A 132 14.04 -2.56 15.13
N GLY A 133 13.40 -2.48 13.96
CA GLY A 133 12.36 -3.43 13.58
C GLY A 133 12.88 -4.87 13.51
N LEU A 134 14.02 -5.09 12.84
CA LEU A 134 14.56 -6.44 12.62
C LEU A 134 15.31 -7.02 13.82
N THR A 135 15.85 -6.18 14.72
CA THR A 135 16.68 -6.68 15.83
C THR A 135 16.02 -6.54 17.19
N ARG A 136 15.02 -5.67 17.33
CA ARG A 136 14.25 -5.48 18.56
C ARG A 136 12.81 -5.95 18.44
N HIS A 137 12.38 -6.32 17.23
CA HIS A 137 11.00 -6.73 16.92
C HIS A 137 9.98 -5.63 17.28
N GLN A 138 10.39 -4.37 17.16
CA GLN A 138 9.60 -3.19 17.50
C GLN A 138 9.85 -2.07 16.50
N GLY A 139 8.78 -1.51 15.94
CA GLY A 139 8.90 -0.38 15.02
C GLY A 139 7.60 0.35 14.75
N THR A 140 7.72 1.62 14.41
CA THR A 140 6.63 2.42 13.84
C THR A 140 6.49 2.17 12.33
N CYS A 141 5.52 2.81 11.69
CA CYS A 141 5.29 2.74 10.24
C CYS A 141 6.53 2.99 9.39
N GLU A 142 7.43 3.86 9.86
CA GLU A 142 8.73 4.10 9.26
C GLU A 142 9.58 2.82 9.14
N SER A 143 9.54 1.96 10.15
CA SER A 143 10.30 0.70 10.19
C SER A 143 9.74 -0.30 9.19
N TYR A 144 8.41 -0.52 9.18
CA TYR A 144 7.74 -1.39 8.21
C TYR A 144 8.06 -0.96 6.78
N GLN A 145 7.89 0.34 6.48
CA GLN A 145 8.14 0.89 5.15
C GLN A 145 9.59 0.66 4.72
N ARG A 146 10.55 0.91 5.61
CA ARG A 146 11.99 0.74 5.33
C ARG A 146 12.39 -0.71 5.15
N ILE A 147 11.91 -1.60 6.01
CA ILE A 147 12.21 -3.04 5.92
C ILE A 147 11.68 -3.55 4.59
N TYR A 148 10.42 -3.30 4.29
CA TYR A 148 9.82 -3.78 3.06
C TYR A 148 10.48 -3.16 1.81
N SER A 149 10.81 -1.88 1.83
CA SER A 149 11.57 -1.22 0.76
C SER A 149 12.94 -1.87 0.52
N LYS A 150 13.71 -2.15 1.59
CA LYS A 150 15.02 -2.82 1.48
C LYS A 150 14.90 -4.24 0.93
N LEU A 151 13.89 -4.99 1.35
CA LEU A 151 13.61 -6.33 0.83
C LEU A 151 13.27 -6.28 -0.66
N LEU A 152 12.41 -5.36 -1.08
CA LEU A 152 12.03 -5.17 -2.48
C LEU A 152 13.23 -4.73 -3.34
N ASP A 153 14.06 -3.79 -2.85
CA ASP A 153 15.28 -3.37 -3.54
C ASP A 153 16.26 -4.54 -3.74
N ALA A 154 16.48 -5.36 -2.70
CA ALA A 154 17.35 -6.54 -2.76
C ALA A 154 16.75 -7.65 -3.65
N ALA A 155 15.42 -7.75 -3.72
CA ALA A 155 14.72 -8.63 -4.64
C ALA A 155 14.78 -8.16 -6.10
N GLY A 156 15.03 -6.86 -6.35
CA GLY A 156 15.00 -6.24 -7.67
C GLY A 156 13.61 -5.75 -8.10
N ILE A 157 12.69 -5.56 -7.14
CA ILE A 157 11.32 -5.11 -7.37
C ILE A 157 11.26 -3.60 -7.15
N ALA A 158 10.86 -2.86 -8.19
CA ALA A 158 10.79 -1.41 -8.13
C ALA A 158 9.74 -0.96 -7.10
N ASN A 159 10.14 -0.07 -6.20
CA ASN A 159 9.28 0.46 -5.15
C ASN A 159 9.51 1.96 -4.93
N GLY A 160 8.59 2.57 -4.20
CA GLY A 160 8.60 3.98 -3.84
C GLY A 160 8.04 4.21 -2.46
N ARG A 161 8.47 5.30 -1.82
CA ARG A 161 7.97 5.72 -0.52
C ARG A 161 6.81 6.69 -0.67
N ILE A 162 5.72 6.44 0.06
CA ILE A 162 4.57 7.33 0.16
C ILE A 162 4.44 7.85 1.59
N THR A 163 3.98 9.09 1.74
CA THR A 163 3.71 9.72 3.03
C THR A 163 2.36 10.44 3.01
N GLY A 164 1.54 10.27 4.05
CA GLY A 164 0.26 10.95 4.22
C GLY A 164 -0.27 10.77 5.65
N ASN A 165 -0.93 11.78 6.20
CA ASN A 165 -1.57 11.80 7.53
C ASN A 165 -0.62 11.46 8.69
N GLY A 166 0.66 11.81 8.56
CA GLY A 166 1.69 11.44 9.54
C GLY A 166 2.08 9.97 9.50
N HIS A 167 1.70 9.26 8.43
CA HIS A 167 1.97 7.85 8.17
C HIS A 167 2.82 7.67 6.91
N THR A 168 3.45 6.50 6.75
CA THR A 168 4.24 6.15 5.56
C THR A 168 4.07 4.68 5.20
N TRP A 169 4.09 4.40 3.90
CA TRP A 169 3.93 3.08 3.33
C TRP A 169 4.62 2.98 1.96
N ASN A 170 4.44 1.85 1.25
CA ASN A 170 5.14 1.55 0.01
C ASN A 170 4.20 1.63 -1.19
N ALA A 171 4.68 2.19 -2.30
CA ALA A 171 4.18 1.86 -3.63
C ALA A 171 5.11 0.82 -4.24
N VAL A 172 4.56 -0.25 -4.83
CA VAL A 172 5.33 -1.38 -5.38
C VAL A 172 4.90 -1.61 -6.82
N LYS A 173 5.85 -1.81 -7.73
CA LYS A 173 5.57 -2.08 -9.13
C LYS A 173 5.65 -3.58 -9.40
N ILE A 174 4.52 -4.18 -9.72
CA ILE A 174 4.37 -5.62 -9.99
C ILE A 174 3.78 -5.77 -11.39
N ASP A 175 4.38 -6.62 -12.23
CA ASP A 175 3.96 -6.88 -13.60
C ASP A 175 3.78 -5.58 -14.42
N GLY A 176 4.67 -4.60 -14.15
CA GLY A 176 4.66 -3.28 -14.80
C GLY A 176 3.65 -2.28 -14.25
N LYS A 177 2.83 -2.63 -13.25
CA LYS A 177 1.78 -1.78 -12.68
C LYS A 177 2.11 -1.39 -11.24
N TRP A 178 1.91 -0.12 -10.89
CA TRP A 178 2.05 0.35 -9.51
C TRP A 178 0.86 -0.09 -8.67
N CYS A 179 1.14 -0.44 -7.43
CA CYS A 179 0.16 -0.84 -6.42
C CYS A 179 0.56 -0.23 -5.06
N GLN A 180 -0.42 0.19 -4.26
CA GLN A 180 -0.19 0.69 -2.91
C GLN A 180 -0.17 -0.50 -1.93
N MET A 181 0.79 -0.51 -1.01
CA MET A 181 0.99 -1.55 0.00
C MET A 181 1.34 -0.93 1.35
N ASP A 182 0.58 -1.26 2.38
CA ASP A 182 0.80 -0.77 3.74
C ASP A 182 0.95 -1.91 4.75
N PRO A 183 2.18 -2.43 4.93
CA PRO A 183 2.44 -3.49 5.91
C PRO A 183 2.09 -3.07 7.34
N THR A 184 2.09 -1.77 7.66
CA THR A 184 1.77 -1.34 9.03
C THR A 184 0.30 -1.57 9.37
N TRP A 185 -0.59 -1.32 8.40
CA TRP A 185 -2.04 -1.50 8.61
C TRP A 185 -2.49 -2.95 8.39
N ASP A 186 -1.67 -3.74 7.69
CA ASP A 186 -1.80 -5.19 7.59
C ASP A 186 -1.22 -5.93 8.82
N ASP A 187 -0.48 -5.24 9.72
CA ASP A 187 0.02 -5.84 10.96
C ASP A 187 -1.08 -6.04 12.01
N THR A 188 -1.81 -7.13 11.85
CA THR A 188 -2.83 -7.57 12.81
C THR A 188 -2.87 -9.09 12.92
N SER A 189 -3.18 -9.57 14.12
CA SER A 189 -3.53 -10.96 14.40
C SER A 189 -5.04 -11.15 14.60
N ASP A 190 -5.81 -10.07 14.49
CA ASP A 190 -7.24 -10.09 14.72
C ASP A 190 -8.02 -10.56 13.49
N ASN A 191 -9.17 -11.20 13.75
CA ASN A 191 -10.14 -11.55 12.71
C ASN A 191 -11.54 -11.07 13.11
N TRP A 192 -11.76 -9.75 13.04
CA TRP A 192 -13.04 -9.13 13.42
C TRP A 192 -14.10 -9.21 12.33
N TYR A 193 -13.71 -9.39 11.07
CA TYR A 193 -14.56 -9.15 9.91
C TYR A 193 -14.88 -10.43 9.12
N GLY A 194 -14.92 -11.57 9.82
CA GLY A 194 -15.43 -12.83 9.29
C GLY A 194 -14.47 -13.50 8.32
N ASP A 195 -14.79 -13.46 7.02
CA ASP A 195 -14.01 -14.08 5.95
C ASP A 195 -13.04 -13.11 5.25
N LEU A 196 -12.92 -11.88 5.77
CA LEU A 196 -11.94 -10.90 5.34
C LEU A 196 -10.59 -11.14 6.03
N ASP A 197 -9.58 -11.48 5.24
CA ASP A 197 -8.20 -11.59 5.70
C ASP A 197 -7.60 -10.20 5.93
N GLN A 198 -7.65 -9.73 7.18
CA GLN A 198 -7.21 -8.37 7.52
C GLN A 198 -5.71 -8.16 7.34
N ARG A 199 -4.91 -9.24 7.35
CA ARG A 199 -3.45 -9.18 7.20
C ARG A 199 -3.01 -8.89 5.76
N HIS A 200 -3.96 -8.76 4.83
CA HIS A 200 -3.68 -8.48 3.41
C HIS A 200 -4.67 -7.47 2.82
N LEU A 201 -5.38 -6.72 3.66
CA LEU A 201 -6.35 -5.74 3.20
C LEU A 201 -5.69 -4.62 2.39
N TYR A 202 -4.50 -4.22 2.82
CA TYR A 202 -3.73 -3.13 2.21
C TYR A 202 -2.73 -3.62 1.17
N PHE A 203 -2.74 -4.90 0.82
CA PHE A 203 -1.87 -5.47 -0.20
C PHE A 203 -2.43 -5.26 -1.63
N GLY A 204 -1.82 -4.31 -2.34
CA GLY A 204 -2.03 -4.12 -3.78
C GLY A 204 -3.24 -3.26 -4.11
N LEU A 205 -3.45 -2.16 -3.38
CA LEU A 205 -4.57 -1.24 -3.59
C LEU A 205 -4.30 -0.21 -4.70
N THR A 206 -5.39 0.32 -5.28
CA THR A 206 -5.35 1.59 -6.03
C THR A 206 -5.15 2.78 -5.08
N ASP A 207 -4.73 3.92 -5.61
CA ASP A 207 -4.61 5.14 -4.81
C ASP A 207 -5.97 5.57 -4.21
N GLU A 208 -7.06 5.40 -4.98
CA GLU A 208 -8.42 5.70 -4.53
C GLU A 208 -8.84 4.89 -3.29
N LEU A 209 -8.60 3.57 -3.32
CA LEU A 209 -8.88 2.69 -2.19
C LEU A 209 -7.95 2.97 -1.01
N MET A 210 -6.67 3.25 -1.27
CA MET A 210 -5.74 3.65 -0.21
C MET A 210 -6.19 4.96 0.46
N ALA A 211 -6.77 5.89 -0.30
CA ALA A 211 -7.29 7.15 0.23
C ALA A 211 -8.53 6.99 1.12
N ILE A 212 -9.23 5.84 1.10
CA ILE A 212 -10.32 5.55 2.05
C ILE A 212 -9.77 5.46 3.48
N ALA A 213 -8.59 4.85 3.64
CA ALA A 213 -7.88 4.74 4.92
C ALA A 213 -7.00 5.97 5.20
N HIS A 214 -6.40 6.56 4.16
CA HIS A 214 -5.48 7.69 4.27
C HIS A 214 -6.01 8.88 3.46
N SER A 215 -7.01 9.58 4.00
CA SER A 215 -7.77 10.61 3.28
C SER A 215 -6.95 11.70 2.57
N ASP A 216 -5.79 12.08 3.10
CA ASP A 216 -4.90 13.08 2.50
C ASP A 216 -4.07 12.55 1.33
N HIS A 217 -4.03 11.23 1.13
CA HIS A 217 -3.39 10.60 -0.03
C HIS A 217 -4.01 11.07 -1.35
N THR A 218 -5.28 11.49 -1.34
CA THR A 218 -5.94 12.19 -2.46
C THR A 218 -5.09 13.33 -3.01
N ALA A 219 -4.52 14.16 -2.13
CA ALA A 219 -3.69 15.28 -2.53
C ALA A 219 -2.33 14.84 -3.08
N ASN A 220 -1.88 13.61 -2.79
CA ASN A 220 -0.64 13.07 -3.33
C ASN A 220 -0.81 12.61 -4.77
N TYR A 221 -1.78 11.73 -5.04
CA TYR A 221 -1.92 11.13 -6.37
C TYR A 221 -2.54 12.07 -7.42
N GLN A 222 -3.12 13.20 -7.00
CA GLN A 222 -3.60 14.25 -7.89
C GLN A 222 -2.50 15.21 -8.37
N LYS A 223 -1.26 15.11 -7.86
CA LYS A 223 -0.14 15.93 -8.33
C LYS A 223 0.27 15.50 -9.74
N ASN A 224 0.55 16.46 -10.61
CA ASN A 224 0.92 16.20 -12.01
C ASN A 224 2.19 15.36 -12.17
N ASP A 225 3.09 15.39 -11.19
CA ASP A 225 4.37 14.69 -11.17
C ASP A 225 4.34 13.42 -10.29
N TYR A 226 3.16 12.95 -9.88
CA TYR A 226 3.04 11.75 -9.07
C TYR A 226 3.50 10.50 -9.85
N ALA A 227 4.64 9.94 -9.45
CA ALA A 227 5.33 8.87 -10.17
C ALA A 227 4.74 7.46 -9.95
N TYR A 228 3.87 7.29 -8.94
CA TYR A 228 3.46 5.98 -8.42
C TYR A 228 1.96 5.69 -8.61
N ARG A 229 1.34 6.29 -9.63
CA ARG A 229 -0.09 6.18 -9.88
C ARG A 229 -0.54 4.72 -9.99
N SER A 230 -1.42 4.29 -9.09
CA SER A 230 -2.02 2.96 -9.01
C SER A 230 -3.52 3.00 -9.32
N THR A 231 -3.92 2.43 -10.45
CA THR A 231 -5.32 2.40 -10.95
C THR A 231 -5.84 1.00 -11.21
N ASP A 232 -5.08 -0.03 -10.87
CA ASP A 232 -5.34 -1.40 -11.30
C ASP A 232 -5.26 -2.37 -10.12
N LEU A 233 -6.28 -3.22 -9.98
CA LEU A 233 -6.40 -4.19 -8.89
C LEU A 233 -6.01 -5.62 -9.29
N SER A 234 -5.42 -5.84 -10.48
CA SER A 234 -5.01 -7.19 -10.90
C SER A 234 -3.87 -7.77 -10.04
N ASN A 235 -3.18 -6.94 -9.25
CA ASN A 235 -2.19 -7.35 -8.25
C ASN A 235 -2.69 -7.22 -6.81
N ASN A 236 -3.98 -6.93 -6.60
CA ASN A 236 -4.57 -6.97 -5.27
C ASN A 236 -4.63 -8.42 -4.76
N TYR A 237 -4.40 -8.62 -3.47
CA TYR A 237 -4.40 -9.94 -2.85
C TYR A 237 -5.72 -10.72 -3.09
N PHE A 238 -6.86 -10.09 -2.85
CA PHE A 238 -8.16 -10.76 -3.01
C PHE A 238 -8.59 -10.95 -4.46
N ALA A 239 -8.10 -10.09 -5.37
CA ALA A 239 -8.31 -10.29 -6.80
C ALA A 239 -7.49 -11.49 -7.30
N ARG A 240 -6.23 -11.61 -6.89
CA ARG A 240 -5.32 -12.69 -7.29
C ARG A 240 -5.71 -14.05 -6.74
N ASN A 241 -6.19 -14.11 -5.48
CA ASN A 241 -6.57 -15.36 -4.85
C ASN A 241 -8.03 -15.79 -5.12
N GLY A 242 -8.81 -15.00 -5.89
CA GLY A 242 -10.19 -15.29 -6.26
C GLY A 242 -11.25 -14.96 -5.20
N LYS A 243 -10.85 -14.44 -4.03
CA LYS A 243 -11.79 -14.07 -2.96
C LYS A 243 -12.73 -12.93 -3.39
N ALA A 244 -12.24 -12.01 -4.21
CA ALA A 244 -13.06 -10.94 -4.79
C ALA A 244 -14.20 -11.49 -5.65
N ASP A 245 -13.96 -12.55 -6.43
CA ASP A 245 -14.98 -13.22 -7.24
C ASP A 245 -16.03 -13.92 -6.36
N GLU A 246 -15.60 -14.57 -5.28
CA GLU A 246 -16.50 -15.19 -4.31
C GLU A 246 -17.44 -14.15 -3.67
N TRP A 247 -16.92 -12.99 -3.30
CA TRP A 247 -17.73 -11.90 -2.78
C TRP A 247 -18.67 -11.31 -3.85
N ALA A 248 -18.20 -11.11 -5.08
CA ALA A 248 -19.02 -10.64 -6.19
C ALA A 248 -20.17 -11.61 -6.53
N GLU A 249 -19.97 -12.92 -6.38
CA GLU A 249 -21.01 -13.94 -6.60
C GLU A 249 -22.23 -13.76 -5.69
N LYS A 250 -22.03 -13.25 -4.46
CA LYS A 250 -23.14 -12.95 -3.52
C LYS A 250 -24.10 -11.86 -4.04
N TYR A 251 -23.69 -11.11 -5.07
CA TYR A 251 -24.52 -10.08 -5.72
C TYR A 251 -25.08 -10.53 -7.07
N ALA A 252 -24.69 -11.70 -7.59
CA ALA A 252 -24.94 -12.07 -8.98
C ALA A 252 -26.42 -12.19 -9.33
N GLU A 253 -27.24 -12.77 -8.44
CA GLU A 253 -28.68 -12.89 -8.66
C GLU A 253 -29.36 -11.51 -8.72
N ARG A 254 -29.04 -10.62 -7.77
CA ARG A 254 -29.58 -9.25 -7.73
C ARG A 254 -29.22 -8.48 -9.00
N ILE A 255 -27.95 -8.56 -9.42
CA ILE A 255 -27.47 -7.92 -10.65
C ILE A 255 -28.20 -8.50 -11.87
N GLN A 256 -28.28 -9.83 -11.98
CA GLN A 256 -28.88 -10.49 -13.13
C GLN A 256 -30.36 -10.12 -13.31
N GLN A 257 -31.12 -9.93 -12.23
CA GLN A 257 -32.51 -9.48 -12.29
C GLN A 257 -32.65 -8.13 -13.01
N HIS A 258 -31.76 -7.16 -12.72
CA HIS A 258 -31.74 -5.87 -13.40
C HIS A 258 -31.29 -5.99 -14.86
N LEU A 259 -30.29 -6.83 -15.14
CA LEU A 259 -29.82 -7.07 -16.51
C LEU A 259 -30.88 -7.74 -17.40
N ASP A 260 -31.67 -8.65 -16.84
CA ASP A 260 -32.78 -9.31 -17.54
C ASP A 260 -33.96 -8.36 -17.77
N ALA A 261 -34.14 -7.37 -16.88
CA ALA A 261 -35.04 -6.24 -17.10
C ALA A 261 -34.49 -5.21 -18.11
N LYS A 262 -33.25 -5.40 -18.59
CA LYS A 262 -32.53 -4.50 -19.51
C LYS A 262 -32.34 -3.09 -18.96
N GLU A 263 -32.13 -2.97 -17.67
CA GLU A 263 -31.81 -1.69 -17.04
C GLU A 263 -30.38 -1.27 -17.43
N GLU A 264 -30.21 -0.03 -17.85
CA GLU A 264 -28.89 0.52 -18.25
C GLU A 264 -28.12 1.11 -17.06
N SER A 265 -28.82 1.48 -15.99
CA SER A 265 -28.24 2.02 -14.76
C SER A 265 -29.10 1.65 -13.56
N PHE A 266 -28.51 1.10 -12.52
CA PHE A 266 -29.19 0.65 -11.31
C PHE A 266 -28.24 0.61 -10.10
N SER A 267 -28.82 0.53 -8.91
CA SER A 267 -28.04 0.40 -7.66
C SER A 267 -28.49 -0.81 -6.85
N ILE A 268 -27.53 -1.44 -6.17
CA ILE A 268 -27.80 -2.52 -5.21
C ILE A 268 -27.09 -2.20 -3.89
N ASP A 269 -27.74 -2.51 -2.77
CA ASP A 269 -27.15 -2.30 -1.45
C ASP A 269 -26.03 -3.32 -1.19
N ALA A 270 -24.93 -2.87 -0.57
CA ALA A 270 -23.88 -3.75 -0.05
C ALA A 270 -24.32 -4.39 1.27
N ASP A 271 -23.79 -5.58 1.56
CA ASP A 271 -24.28 -6.46 2.64
C ASP A 271 -23.47 -6.29 3.93
N ASN A 272 -22.35 -5.57 3.88
CA ASN A 272 -21.38 -5.42 4.96
C ASN A 272 -21.53 -4.09 5.73
N GLN A 273 -22.75 -3.59 5.86
CA GLN A 273 -23.05 -2.30 6.52
C GLN A 273 -22.65 -2.27 8.01
N SER A 274 -22.44 -3.43 8.65
CA SER A 274 -21.92 -3.53 10.02
C SER A 274 -20.41 -3.31 10.13
N ILE A 275 -19.66 -3.41 9.03
CA ILE A 275 -18.21 -3.24 8.99
C ILE A 275 -17.86 -1.75 8.83
N PRO A 276 -16.93 -1.19 9.63
CA PRO A 276 -16.55 0.22 9.55
C PRO A 276 -16.22 0.69 8.13
N PRO A 277 -16.57 1.91 7.71
CA PRO A 277 -16.38 2.39 6.33
C PRO A 277 -14.94 2.36 5.86
N SER A 278 -13.97 2.52 6.77
CA SER A 278 -12.54 2.45 6.46
C SER A 278 -12.09 1.07 6.00
N ILE A 279 -12.85 0.02 6.33
CA ILE A 279 -12.59 -1.38 5.97
C ILE A 279 -13.54 -1.81 4.85
N SER A 280 -14.85 -1.63 5.05
CA SER A 280 -15.86 -2.03 4.06
C SER A 280 -15.77 -1.23 2.77
N GLY A 281 -15.33 0.04 2.81
CA GLY A 281 -15.11 0.83 1.61
C GLY A 281 -14.03 0.22 0.70
N ILE A 282 -12.93 -0.26 1.28
CA ILE A 282 -11.85 -0.94 0.55
C ILE A 282 -12.36 -2.27 -0.02
N GLN A 283 -12.99 -3.09 0.83
CA GLN A 283 -13.58 -4.37 0.39
C GLN A 283 -14.59 -4.17 -0.75
N ASN A 284 -15.50 -3.20 -0.63
CA ASN A 284 -16.52 -2.94 -1.64
C ASN A 284 -15.89 -2.42 -2.94
N GLY A 285 -14.83 -1.62 -2.89
CA GLY A 285 -14.08 -1.25 -4.09
C GLY A 285 -13.52 -2.46 -4.85
N ILE A 286 -12.98 -3.43 -4.11
CA ILE A 286 -12.44 -4.69 -4.67
C ILE A 286 -13.58 -5.56 -5.25
N VAL A 287 -14.72 -5.63 -4.57
CA VAL A 287 -15.91 -6.34 -5.07
C VAL A 287 -16.46 -5.69 -6.34
N ALA A 288 -16.53 -4.37 -6.39
CA ALA A 288 -16.98 -3.63 -7.57
C ALA A 288 -16.07 -3.88 -8.79
N TYR A 289 -14.76 -3.97 -8.56
CA TYR A 289 -13.79 -4.39 -9.59
C TYR A 289 -14.09 -5.80 -10.12
N ALA A 290 -14.28 -6.78 -9.22
CA ALA A 290 -14.60 -8.16 -9.62
C ALA A 290 -15.95 -8.25 -10.38
N ILE A 291 -16.98 -7.53 -9.94
CA ILE A 291 -18.26 -7.41 -10.65
C ILE A 291 -18.04 -6.90 -12.08
N SER A 292 -17.18 -5.90 -12.26
CA SER A 292 -16.91 -5.28 -13.56
C SER A 292 -16.14 -6.18 -14.52
N LEU A 293 -15.32 -7.11 -14.01
CA LEU A 293 -14.61 -8.09 -14.82
C LEU A 293 -15.46 -9.30 -15.22
N LYS A 294 -16.53 -9.57 -14.47
CA LYS A 294 -17.37 -10.74 -14.69
C LYS A 294 -18.07 -10.70 -16.04
N GLY A 295 -18.19 -11.87 -16.68
CA GLY A 295 -18.83 -12.02 -17.98
C GLY A 295 -20.36 -12.05 -17.87
N TRP A 296 -21.02 -10.89 -17.99
CA TRP A 296 -22.47 -10.78 -17.93
C TRP A 296 -23.15 -10.99 -19.28
N LYS A 297 -24.35 -11.58 -19.26
CA LYS A 297 -25.19 -11.82 -20.44
C LYS A 297 -26.66 -11.67 -20.07
N THR A 298 -27.46 -11.23 -21.04
CA THR A 298 -28.92 -11.36 -20.97
C THR A 298 -29.45 -11.84 -22.32
N GLY A 299 -30.17 -12.96 -22.31
CA GLY A 299 -30.53 -13.67 -23.55
C GLY A 299 -29.30 -13.97 -24.42
N SER A 300 -29.26 -13.41 -25.64
CA SER A 300 -28.14 -13.52 -26.58
C SER A 300 -27.16 -12.34 -26.55
N ALA A 301 -27.43 -11.29 -25.76
CA ALA A 301 -26.58 -10.12 -25.68
C ALA A 301 -25.49 -10.31 -24.63
N LYS A 302 -24.25 -9.90 -24.97
CA LYS A 302 -23.18 -9.74 -23.99
C LYS A 302 -23.38 -8.39 -23.31
N VAL A 303 -23.24 -8.34 -21.98
CA VAL A 303 -23.33 -7.11 -21.21
C VAL A 303 -21.94 -6.77 -20.68
N GLU A 304 -21.50 -5.55 -20.92
CA GLU A 304 -20.35 -4.98 -20.22
C GLU A 304 -20.88 -4.14 -19.07
N LEU A 305 -20.38 -4.40 -17.87
CA LEU A 305 -20.89 -3.80 -16.64
C LEU A 305 -19.74 -3.06 -15.97
N THR A 306 -19.97 -1.80 -15.60
CA THR A 306 -19.07 -1.06 -14.71
C THR A 306 -19.76 -0.87 -13.38
N ALA A 307 -19.08 -1.22 -12.29
CA ALA A 307 -19.58 -1.03 -10.93
C ALA A 307 -18.64 -0.12 -10.15
N GLU A 308 -19.23 0.79 -9.37
CA GLU A 308 -18.53 1.65 -8.42
C GLU A 308 -19.17 1.52 -7.05
N SER A 309 -18.36 1.51 -5.99
CA SER A 309 -18.88 1.52 -4.63
C SER A 309 -19.03 2.95 -4.12
N ASN A 310 -20.21 3.28 -3.59
CA ASN A 310 -20.50 4.56 -2.96
C ASN A 310 -20.95 4.35 -1.51
N VAL A 311 -20.40 5.16 -0.60
CA VAL A 311 -20.75 5.14 0.83
C VAL A 311 -21.41 6.45 1.21
N SER A 312 -22.63 6.37 1.76
CA SER A 312 -23.36 7.51 2.31
C SER A 312 -23.46 7.44 3.83
N LYS A 313 -23.12 8.54 4.49
CA LYS A 313 -23.29 8.69 5.95
C LYS A 313 -24.75 9.05 6.25
N GLU A 314 -25.46 8.16 6.94
CA GLU A 314 -26.84 8.41 7.38
C GLU A 314 -26.87 9.11 8.75
N SER A 315 -25.93 8.79 9.62
CA SER A 315 -25.73 9.41 10.93
C SER A 315 -24.30 9.24 11.41
N ASN A 316 -23.98 9.71 12.62
CA ASN A 316 -22.63 9.56 13.19
C ASN A 316 -22.20 8.11 13.44
N SER A 317 -23.14 7.17 13.52
CA SER A 317 -22.86 5.75 13.78
C SER A 317 -23.52 4.80 12.77
N LYS A 318 -24.04 5.34 11.66
CA LYS A 318 -24.73 4.55 10.63
C LYS A 318 -24.37 5.07 9.25
N TRP A 319 -23.96 4.15 8.39
CA TRP A 319 -23.68 4.39 6.98
C TRP A 319 -24.42 3.33 6.16
N SER A 320 -24.65 3.66 4.90
CA SER A 320 -25.09 2.71 3.87
C SER A 320 -24.06 2.73 2.76
N ALA A 321 -23.79 1.55 2.20
CA ALA A 321 -22.93 1.38 1.06
C ALA A 321 -23.74 0.73 -0.06
N LYS A 322 -23.55 1.21 -1.29
CA LYS A 322 -24.20 0.71 -2.48
C LYS A 322 -23.18 0.51 -3.58
N TYR A 323 -23.50 -0.40 -4.50
CA TYR A 323 -22.86 -0.46 -5.79
C TYR A 323 -23.75 0.28 -6.79
N GLU A 324 -23.18 1.26 -7.47
CA GLU A 324 -23.80 1.91 -8.63
C GLU A 324 -23.28 1.20 -9.88
N LEU A 325 -24.19 0.67 -10.70
CA LEU A 325 -23.86 -0.15 -11.86
C LEU A 325 -24.38 0.49 -13.14
N ASN A 326 -23.55 0.49 -14.18
CA ASN A 326 -23.93 0.92 -15.53
C ASN A 326 -23.66 -0.21 -16.53
N ALA A 327 -24.67 -0.57 -17.31
CA ALA A 327 -24.67 -1.71 -18.22
C ALA A 327 -24.70 -1.27 -19.68
N GLU A 328 -23.75 -1.74 -20.48
CA GLU A 328 -23.71 -1.58 -21.92
C GLU A 328 -24.05 -2.91 -22.63
N TYR A 329 -25.17 -2.93 -23.35
CA TYR A 329 -25.67 -4.12 -24.03
C TYR A 329 -25.11 -4.23 -25.44
N LYS A 330 -24.13 -5.12 -25.64
CA LYS A 330 -23.59 -5.43 -26.98
C LYS A 330 -24.49 -6.45 -27.66
N THR A 331 -25.23 -5.98 -28.67
CA THR A 331 -25.98 -6.88 -29.54
C THR A 331 -25.00 -7.73 -30.33
N ALA A 332 -25.15 -9.05 -30.28
CA ALA A 332 -24.51 -9.90 -31.28
C ALA A 332 -25.05 -9.42 -32.64
N ALA A 333 -24.18 -8.89 -33.49
CA ALA A 333 -24.54 -8.65 -34.87
C ALA A 333 -25.02 -10.00 -35.42
N LEU A 334 -26.33 -10.14 -35.61
CA LEU A 334 -26.89 -11.21 -36.41
C LEU A 334 -26.30 -10.98 -37.79
N GLY A 335 -25.16 -11.63 -38.07
CA GLY A 335 -24.76 -11.92 -39.42
C GLY A 335 -25.94 -12.65 -40.02
N ARG A 336 -26.79 -11.94 -40.77
CA ARG A 336 -27.80 -12.56 -41.61
C ARG A 336 -27.03 -13.49 -42.54
N MET A 337 -27.00 -14.77 -42.20
CA MET A 337 -26.87 -15.79 -43.22
C MET A 337 -28.16 -15.68 -44.00
N ILE A 338 -28.11 -14.95 -45.11
CA ILE A 338 -29.10 -15.12 -46.17
C ILE A 338 -28.77 -16.50 -46.75
N ASP A 339 -29.45 -17.53 -46.23
CA ASP A 339 -29.70 -18.71 -47.05
C ASP A 339 -30.63 -18.22 -48.14
N ASP A 340 -30.11 -18.05 -49.36
CA ASP A 340 -30.87 -18.20 -50.60
C ASP A 340 -30.01 -17.82 -51.82
N GLY A 341 -29.66 -18.84 -52.61
CA GLY A 341 -29.75 -18.90 -54.08
C GLY A 341 -29.18 -17.78 -54.97
N PRO A 342 -28.74 -18.11 -56.20
CA PRO A 342 -28.19 -17.11 -57.11
C PRO A 342 -29.31 -16.25 -57.71
N TYR A 343 -29.40 -14.98 -57.30
CA TYR A 343 -30.18 -13.98 -58.03
C TYR A 343 -29.27 -12.90 -58.60
N ARG A 344 -29.43 -12.65 -59.90
CA ARG A 344 -28.77 -11.56 -60.63
C ARG A 344 -29.52 -10.25 -60.36
N LEU A 345 -28.84 -9.29 -59.74
CA LEU A 345 -29.24 -7.89 -59.81
C LEU A 345 -28.82 -7.34 -61.18
N ALA A 346 -29.80 -7.06 -62.04
CA ALA A 346 -29.60 -6.30 -63.27
C ALA A 346 -30.65 -5.18 -63.32
N THR A 347 -30.15 -3.94 -63.22
CA THR A 347 -30.46 -2.75 -64.06
C THR A 347 -29.84 -1.54 -63.33
N ALA A 348 -28.68 -1.05 -63.77
CA ALA A 348 -28.48 -0.09 -64.86
C ALA A 348 -28.86 1.34 -64.46
N LEU A 349 -27.85 2.09 -63.98
CA LEU A 349 -27.79 3.53 -64.10
C LEU A 349 -27.62 3.85 -65.59
N ASP A 350 -28.48 4.71 -66.15
CA ASP A 350 -28.17 5.40 -67.41
C ASP A 350 -28.61 6.86 -67.31
N ASP A 351 -27.60 7.73 -67.29
CA ASP A 351 -27.68 9.18 -67.29
C ASP A 351 -28.02 9.66 -68.70
N ARG A 352 -29.21 10.26 -68.88
CA ARG A 352 -29.52 11.00 -70.10
C ARG A 352 -28.70 12.29 -70.12
N MET A 353 -27.89 12.50 -71.15
CA MET A 353 -27.80 13.78 -71.88
C MET A 353 -27.08 13.61 -73.23
N ALA A 354 -27.80 13.82 -74.34
CA ALA A 354 -27.52 14.90 -75.30
C ALA A 354 -28.48 14.82 -76.50
N VAL A 355 -29.17 15.93 -76.75
CA VAL A 355 -29.92 16.25 -77.96
C VAL A 355 -28.99 17.02 -78.90
N SER A 356 -29.20 16.81 -80.21
CA SER A 356 -28.58 17.38 -81.43
C SER A 356 -27.28 16.74 -81.90
#